data_AF-A0A972GAE2-F1
#
_entry.id   AF-A0A972GAE2-F1
#
_cell.length_a   1.000
_cell.length_b   1.000
_cell.length_c   1.000
_cell.angle_alpha   90.00
_cell.angle_beta   90.00
_cell.angle_gamma   90.00
#
_symmetry.space_group_name_H-M   'P 1'
#
loop_
_entity.id
_entity.type
_entity.pdbx_description
1 polymer ?
#
loop_
_entity_poly.entity_id
_entity_poly.type
_entity_poly.pdbx_seq_one_letter_code
_entity_poly.pdbx_strand_id
1 'polypeptide(L)'
;MSIHVIGAGFGRTGTTSLKTALEALGFAKCYHMFDVMANSKDALIWEQALDGKSVDWQALFDGYQATVDWPGCTFYEELMHLYPNAKIRDPERWYTSIFHTIYSYSQTKKMEWRV
;
A
#
# COMPACT_ATOMS: atom_id res chain seq x y z
N MET A 1 -15.47 9.05 -2.87
CA MET A 1 -15.61 7.60 -2.49
C MET A 1 -14.71 7.32 -1.28
N SER A 2 -14.83 6.18 -0.60
CA SER A 2 -14.03 5.88 0.62
C SER A 2 -12.98 4.79 0.39
N ILE A 3 -11.82 4.91 1.01
CA ILE A 3 -10.81 3.84 1.05
C ILE A 3 -11.31 2.66 1.88
N HIS A 4 -11.21 1.46 1.33
CA HIS A 4 -11.59 0.20 1.96
C HIS A 4 -10.40 -0.71 2.28
N VAL A 5 -9.24 -0.49 1.64
CA VAL A 5 -8.01 -1.24 1.87
C VAL A 5 -6.82 -0.28 1.93
N ILE A 6 -6.01 -0.41 2.98
CA ILE A 6 -4.76 0.34 3.13
C ILE A 6 -3.61 -0.68 3.18
N GLY A 7 -2.72 -0.61 2.19
CA GLY A 7 -1.50 -1.38 2.12
C GLY A 7 -0.35 -0.62 2.74
N ALA A 8 0.02 -0.98 3.97
CA ALA A 8 1.19 -0.43 4.67
C ALA A 8 2.55 -1.01 4.18
N GLY A 9 2.55 -1.83 3.13
CA GLY A 9 3.77 -2.42 2.58
C GLY A 9 4.55 -1.41 1.73
N PHE A 10 5.86 -1.33 1.96
CA PHE A 10 6.76 -0.47 1.19
C PHE A 10 6.88 -0.91 -0.27
N GLY A 11 7.34 0.02 -1.12
CA GLY A 11 7.72 -0.30 -2.48
C GLY A 11 8.66 -1.51 -2.56
N ARG A 12 8.54 -2.26 -3.66
CA ARG A 12 9.28 -3.52 -3.92
C ARG A 12 8.83 -4.73 -3.10
N THR A 13 7.71 -4.64 -2.37
CA THR A 13 7.09 -5.78 -1.64
C THR A 13 5.92 -6.43 -2.39
N GLY A 14 5.85 -6.28 -3.72
CA GLY A 14 4.75 -6.78 -4.56
C GLY A 14 3.53 -5.84 -4.63
N THR A 15 3.71 -4.57 -4.29
CA THR A 15 2.66 -3.53 -4.30
C THR A 15 1.99 -3.36 -5.66
N THR A 16 2.74 -3.45 -6.76
CA THR A 16 2.18 -3.39 -8.12
C THR A 16 1.27 -4.58 -8.44
N SER A 17 1.69 -5.79 -8.05
CA SER A 17 0.85 -6.98 -8.19
C SER A 17 -0.41 -6.87 -7.34
N LEU A 18 -0.29 -6.31 -6.13
CA LEU A 18 -1.44 -6.06 -5.24
C LEU A 18 -2.42 -5.02 -5.80
N LYS A 19 -1.92 -3.90 -6.36
CA LYS A 19 -2.74 -2.90 -7.07
C LYS A 19 -3.59 -3.58 -8.15
N THR A 20 -2.92 -4.35 -9.02
CA THR A 20 -3.56 -5.07 -10.12
C THR A 20 -4.60 -6.07 -9.62
N ALA A 21 -4.29 -6.82 -8.56
CA ALA A 21 -5.21 -7.79 -7.99
C ALA A 21 -6.46 -7.13 -7.37
N LEU A 22 -6.30 -6.01 -6.65
CA LEU A 22 -7.43 -5.28 -6.06
C LEU A 22 -8.37 -4.74 -7.14
N GLU A 23 -7.81 -4.16 -8.20
CA GLU A 23 -8.60 -3.66 -9.33
C GLU A 23 -9.33 -4.80 -10.06
N ALA A 24 -8.67 -5.96 -10.25
CA ALA A 24 -9.29 -7.15 -10.80
C ALA A 24 -10.42 -7.72 -9.91
N LEU A 25 -10.35 -7.54 -8.59
CA LEU A 25 -11.39 -7.93 -7.63
C LEU A 25 -12.57 -6.93 -7.57
N GLY A 26 -12.57 -5.90 -8.41
CA GLY A 26 -13.69 -4.95 -8.54
C GLY A 26 -13.53 -3.68 -7.73
N PHE A 27 -12.35 -3.39 -7.17
CA PHE A 27 -12.06 -2.07 -6.64
C PHE A 27 -11.91 -1.08 -7.80
N ALA A 28 -12.65 0.03 -7.76
CA ALA A 28 -12.71 1.00 -8.84
C ALA A 28 -11.31 1.52 -9.25
N LYS A 29 -10.50 1.93 -8.27
CA LYS A 29 -9.08 2.27 -8.44
C LYS A 29 -8.30 1.98 -7.17
N CYS A 30 -7.04 1.59 -7.33
CA CYS A 30 -6.09 1.46 -6.22
C CYS A 30 -4.95 2.48 -6.38
N TYR A 31 -4.81 3.41 -5.43
CA TYR A 31 -3.77 4.44 -5.43
C TYR A 31 -2.39 3.80 -5.21
N HIS A 32 -1.38 4.26 -5.96
CA HIS A 32 -0.02 3.74 -5.96
C HIS A 32 0.98 4.86 -6.32
N MET A 33 2.28 4.63 -6.10
CA MET A 33 3.37 5.53 -6.54
C MET A 33 3.28 5.93 -8.03
N PHE A 34 2.65 5.10 -8.87
CA PHE A 34 2.48 5.40 -10.29
C PHE A 34 1.53 6.58 -10.51
N ASP A 35 0.54 6.75 -9.65
CA ASP A 35 -0.43 7.83 -9.71
C ASP A 35 0.24 9.17 -9.37
N VAL A 36 1.16 9.18 -8.40
CA VAL A 36 1.99 10.37 -8.08
C VAL A 36 2.89 10.76 -9.26
N MET A 37 3.54 9.79 -9.91
CA MET A 37 4.38 10.07 -11.09
C MET A 37 3.56 10.60 -12.27
N ALA A 38 2.29 10.20 -12.38
CA ALA A 38 1.40 10.65 -13.44
C ALA A 38 0.76 12.03 -13.15
N ASN A 39 0.71 12.45 -11.88
CA ASN A 39 0.03 13.67 -11.45
C ASN A 39 0.91 14.52 -10.53
N SER A 40 1.52 15.56 -11.10
CA SER A 40 2.41 16.48 -10.36
C SER A 40 1.71 17.25 -9.23
N LYS A 41 0.37 17.37 -9.24
CA LYS A 41 -0.37 17.99 -8.13
C LYS A 41 -0.37 17.11 -6.89
N ASP A 42 -0.44 15.79 -7.07
CA ASP A 42 -0.41 14.85 -5.96
C ASP A 42 0.97 14.90 -5.29
N ALA A 43 2.05 15.03 -6.07
CA ALA A 43 3.39 15.19 -5.52
C ALA A 43 3.49 16.39 -4.56
N LEU A 44 2.88 17.54 -4.90
CA LEU A 44 2.83 18.71 -4.02
C LEU A 44 2.01 18.46 -2.75
N ILE A 45 0.90 17.73 -2.85
CA ILE A 45 0.08 17.36 -1.70
C ILE A 45 0.87 16.47 -0.75
N TRP A 46 1.59 15.48 -1.29
CA TRP A 46 2.44 14.58 -0.50
C TRP A 46 3.63 15.29 0.13
N GLU A 47 4.23 16.26 -0.55
CA GLU A 47 5.28 17.12 0.02
C GLU A 47 4.75 17.92 1.23
N GLN A 48 3.55 18.49 1.12
CA GLN A 48 2.91 19.19 2.24
C GLN A 48 2.62 18.26 3.42
N ALA A 49 2.17 17.03 3.16
CA ALA A 49 1.96 16.02 4.21
C ALA A 49 3.28 15.70 4.93
N LEU A 50 4.38 15.53 4.19
CA LEU A 50 5.71 15.27 4.75
C LEU A 50 6.25 16.44 5.58
N ASP A 51 5.89 17.68 5.22
CA ASP A 51 6.17 18.88 6.01
C ASP A 51 5.31 19.00 7.29
N GLY A 52 4.39 18.05 7.54
CA GLY A 52 3.46 18.08 8.66
C GLY A 52 2.33 19.09 8.50
N LYS A 53 2.07 19.57 7.28
CA LYS A 53 0.92 20.44 6.99
C LYS A 53 -0.34 19.60 6.87
N SER A 54 -1.48 20.22 7.18
CA SER A 54 -2.78 19.59 6.99
C SER A 54 -3.05 19.38 5.50
N VAL A 55 -3.48 18.17 5.15
CA VAL A 55 -3.79 17.75 3.78
C VAL A 55 -5.22 17.23 3.70
N ASP A 56 -5.90 17.55 2.60
CA ASP A 56 -7.21 16.99 2.28
C ASP A 56 -7.06 15.59 1.66
N TRP A 57 -7.06 14.60 2.54
CA TRP A 57 -6.99 13.18 2.16
C TRP A 57 -8.20 12.72 1.33
N GLN A 58 -9.39 13.29 1.55
CA GLN A 58 -10.57 12.90 0.78
C GLN A 58 -10.46 13.36 -0.66
N ALA A 59 -9.95 14.56 -0.90
CA ALA A 59 -9.72 15.08 -2.25
C ALA A 59 -8.63 14.27 -2.97
N LEU A 60 -7.53 13.95 -2.30
CA LEU A 60 -6.43 13.16 -2.87
C LEU A 60 -6.88 11.76 -3.30
N PHE A 61 -7.72 11.12 -2.48
CA PHE A 61 -8.22 9.76 -2.74
C PHE A 61 -9.58 9.72 -3.44
N ASP A 62 -10.04 10.82 -4.05
CA ASP A 62 -11.32 10.78 -4.74
C ASP A 62 -11.30 9.78 -5.91
N GLY A 63 -12.35 8.98 -6.01
CA GLY A 63 -12.46 7.86 -6.95
C GLY A 63 -11.58 6.63 -6.63
N TYR A 64 -10.74 6.67 -5.59
CA TYR A 64 -9.96 5.50 -5.15
C TYR A 64 -10.68 4.72 -4.04
N GLN A 65 -10.47 3.41 -4.02
CA GLN A 65 -11.03 2.49 -3.03
C GLN A 65 -9.96 1.71 -2.26
N ALA A 66 -8.71 1.81 -2.67
CA ALA A 66 -7.58 1.25 -1.97
C ALA A 66 -6.35 2.14 -2.16
N THR A 67 -5.38 2.05 -1.26
CA THR A 67 -4.05 2.67 -1.43
C THR A 67 -2.97 1.67 -1.03
N VAL A 68 -1.91 1.55 -1.84
CA VAL A 68 -0.76 0.67 -1.59
C VAL A 68 0.51 1.38 -2.05
N ASP A 69 1.68 0.89 -1.61
CA ASP A 69 2.96 1.54 -1.91
C ASP A 69 3.08 2.95 -1.30
N TRP A 70 4.22 3.57 -1.57
CA TRP A 70 4.44 4.98 -1.30
C TRP A 70 3.56 5.86 -2.21
N PRO A 71 3.17 7.05 -1.74
CA PRO A 71 3.44 7.59 -0.39
C PRO A 71 2.40 7.14 0.66
N GLY A 72 1.32 6.48 0.25
CA GLY A 72 0.23 6.10 1.16
C GLY A 72 0.66 5.23 2.34
N CYS A 73 1.65 4.35 2.18
CA CYS A 73 2.16 3.55 3.28
C CYS A 73 2.88 4.36 4.38
N THR A 74 3.40 5.56 4.11
CA THR A 74 3.99 6.43 5.16
C THR A 74 2.93 6.84 6.18
N PHE A 75 1.74 7.15 5.69
CA PHE A 75 0.66 7.79 6.45
C PHE A 75 -0.41 6.77 6.89
N TYR A 76 -0.07 5.48 6.93
CA TYR A 76 -1.05 4.42 7.13
C TYR A 76 -1.85 4.56 8.44
N GLU A 77 -1.25 5.08 9.52
CA GLU A 77 -1.91 5.31 10.81
C GLU A 77 -2.94 6.44 10.71
N GLU A 78 -2.58 7.57 10.09
CA GLU A 78 -3.50 8.69 9.86
C GLU A 78 -4.67 8.27 8.96
N LEU A 79 -4.37 7.51 7.89
CA LEU A 79 -5.38 6.98 6.99
C LEU A 79 -6.28 5.95 7.68
N MET A 80 -5.76 5.15 8.62
CA MET A 80 -6.56 4.22 9.41
C MET A 80 -7.52 4.95 10.35
N HIS A 81 -7.09 6.07 10.96
CA HIS A 81 -7.98 6.91 11.75
C HIS A 81 -9.07 7.57 10.90
N LEU A 82 -8.71 8.02 9.68
CA LEU A 82 -9.64 8.66 8.76
C LEU A 82 -10.65 7.67 8.14
N TYR A 83 -10.18 6.45 7.86
CA TYR A 83 -10.97 5.38 7.25
C TYR A 83 -11.03 4.18 8.22
N PRO A 84 -11.79 4.27 9.33
CA PRO A 84 -11.78 3.26 10.40
C PRO A 84 -12.31 1.89 9.96
N ASN A 85 -13.06 1.84 8.85
CA ASN A 85 -13.58 0.61 8.26
C ASN A 85 -12.63 -0.01 7.22
N ALA A 86 -11.52 0.65 6.89
CA ALA A 86 -10.56 0.13 5.94
C ALA A 86 -9.81 -1.07 6.53
N LYS A 87 -9.65 -2.11 5.73
CA LYS A 87 -8.86 -3.27 6.13
C LYS A 87 -7.38 -2.97 5.93
N ILE A 88 -6.61 -3.12 7.00
CA ILE A 88 -5.15 -3.20 6.98
C ILE A 88 -4.77 -4.65 7.22
N ARG A 89 -3.80 -5.16 6.46
CA ARG A 89 -3.18 -6.43 6.83
C ARG A 89 -2.14 -6.14 7.90
N ASP A 90 -2.38 -6.67 9.09
CA ASP A 90 -1.48 -6.59 10.23
C ASP A 90 -0.05 -7.07 9.85
N PRO A 91 0.99 -6.22 9.98
CA PRO A 91 2.36 -6.56 9.58
C PRO A 91 2.93 -7.74 10.35
N GLU A 92 2.65 -7.85 11.66
CA GLU A 92 3.18 -8.89 12.54
C GLU A 92 2.57 -10.26 12.24
N ARG A 93 1.26 -10.33 12.01
CA ARG A 93 0.57 -11.55 11.55
C ARG A 93 1.06 -11.98 10.18
N TRP A 94 1.30 -11.03 9.28
CA TRP A 94 1.89 -11.36 7.99
C TRP A 94 3.31 -11.91 8.13
N TYR A 95 4.17 -11.22 8.89
CA TYR A 95 5.54 -11.65 9.15
C TYR A 95 5.56 -13.05 9.76
N THR A 96 4.77 -13.28 10.81
CA THR A 96 4.62 -14.59 11.46
C THR A 96 4.19 -15.66 10.48
N SER A 97 3.16 -15.39 9.65
CA SER A 97 2.69 -16.33 8.64
C SER A 97 3.77 -16.68 7.62
N ILE A 98 4.49 -15.68 7.08
CA ILE A 98 5.60 -15.88 6.14
C ILE A 98 6.74 -16.66 6.78
N PHE A 99 7.13 -16.30 8.00
CA PHE A 99 8.23 -16.93 8.73
C PHE A 99 8.00 -18.44 8.88
N HIS A 100 6.79 -18.83 9.31
CA HIS A 100 6.41 -20.22 9.53
C HIS A 100 6.09 -21.02 8.26
N THR A 101 5.92 -20.37 7.11
CA THR A 101 5.58 -21.06 5.85
C THR A 101 6.67 -20.87 4.80
N ILE A 102 6.71 -19.70 4.18
CA ILE A 102 7.56 -19.38 3.02
C ILE A 102 9.04 -19.30 3.40
N TYR A 103 9.38 -18.62 4.49
CA TYR A 103 10.78 -18.48 4.91
C TYR A 103 11.36 -19.83 5.35
N SER A 104 10.63 -20.59 6.16
CA SER A 104 11.05 -21.93 6.55
C SER A 104 11.30 -22.83 5.33
N TYR A 105 10.44 -22.72 4.30
CA TYR A 105 10.63 -23.42 3.02
C TYR A 105 11.83 -22.91 2.21
N SER A 106 12.05 -21.59 2.16
CA SER A 106 13.20 -21.01 1.42
C SER A 106 14.54 -21.40 2.03
N GLN A 107 14.59 -21.69 3.33
CA GLN A 107 15.81 -22.15 4.02
C GLN A 107 16.08 -23.65 3.83
N THR A 108 15.06 -24.47 3.59
CA THR A 108 15.22 -25.93 3.44
C THR A 108 15.75 -26.34 2.06
N LYS A 109 15.55 -25.52 1.05
CA LYS A 109 16.28 -25.62 -0.22
C LYS A 109 17.29 -24.49 -0.29
N LYS A 110 18.57 -24.76 0.02
CA LYS A 110 19.66 -24.02 -0.64
C LYS A 110 19.40 -24.18 -2.14
N MET A 111 18.72 -23.22 -2.76
CA MET A 111 18.50 -23.23 -4.20
C MET A 111 19.89 -23.16 -4.83
N GLU A 112 20.33 -24.28 -5.37
CA GLU A 112 21.38 -24.33 -6.38
C GLU A 112 20.86 -23.57 -7.61
N TRP A 113 20.89 -22.25 -7.53
CA TRP A 113 20.73 -21.40 -8.68
C TRP A 113 21.97 -21.60 -9.54
N ARG A 114 21.91 -22.56 -10.45
CA ARG A 114 22.85 -22.64 -11.58
C ARG A 114 22.49 -21.51 -12.53
N VAL A 115 23.32 -20.47 -12.51
CA VAL A 115 23.41 -19.45 -13.57
C VAL A 115 24.07 -20.08 -14.78
#